data_AF-A0A5B8T2W9-F1
#
_entry.id   AF-A0A5B8T2W9-F1
#
_cell.length_a   1.000
_cell.length_b   1.000
_cell.length_c   1.000
_cell.angle_alpha   90.00
_cell.angle_beta   90.00
_cell.angle_gamma   90.00
#
_symmetry.space_group_name_H-M   'P 1'
#
loop_
_entity.id
_entity.type
_entity.pdbx_description
1 polymer ?
#
loop_
_entity_poly.entity_id
_entity_poly.type
_entity_poly.pdbx_seq_one_letter_code
_entity_poly.pdbx_strand_id
1 'polypeptide(L)'
;MYNKDIAVTEALSWQHQATYSMQLDLRDGVEVDGTTYFNCASFIYYVLAKAGAWHNTYLQREHNIGTLQYDLLKAGWVEVDSQHVSKGDVFIWGDDYGISDGAHTGLFVNNGKKIIHSSWYTAGQHNEAVTMTNYASYWELANKPEYHFFKAM
;
A
#
# COMPACT_ATOMS: atom_id res chain seq x y z
N MET A 1 12.37 -0.40 -13.95
CA MET A 1 13.24 -0.21 -12.77
C MET A 1 12.46 0.70 -11.84
N TYR A 2 12.29 0.27 -10.59
CA TYR A 2 11.49 0.98 -9.61
C TYR A 2 12.10 2.34 -9.26
N ASN A 3 11.29 3.39 -9.19
CA ASN A 3 11.70 4.72 -8.74
C ASN A 3 10.91 5.13 -7.49
N LYS A 4 11.57 5.07 -6.33
CA LYS A 4 10.98 5.43 -5.03
C LYS A 4 10.52 6.89 -4.93
N ASP A 5 11.14 7.82 -5.64
CA ASP A 5 10.74 9.23 -5.61
C ASP A 5 9.42 9.43 -6.37
N ILE A 6 9.25 8.72 -7.49
CA ILE A 6 7.97 8.67 -8.22
C ILE A 6 6.91 8.01 -7.33
N ALA A 7 7.23 6.88 -6.69
CA ALA A 7 6.28 6.17 -5.83
C ALA A 7 5.74 7.05 -4.69
N VAL A 8 6.64 7.72 -3.95
CA VAL A 8 6.25 8.60 -2.85
C VAL A 8 5.49 9.82 -3.34
N THR A 9 5.92 10.42 -4.45
CA THR A 9 5.25 11.60 -5.04
C THR A 9 3.84 11.23 -5.52
N GLU A 10 3.70 10.10 -6.21
CA GLU A 10 2.40 9.59 -6.65
C GLU A 10 1.52 9.27 -5.45
N ALA A 11 2.03 8.57 -4.43
CA ALA A 11 1.22 8.26 -3.26
C ALA A 11 0.71 9.53 -2.55
N LEU A 12 1.57 10.56 -2.43
CA LEU A 12 1.21 11.83 -1.79
C LEU A 12 0.22 12.65 -2.61
N SER A 13 0.19 12.53 -3.94
CA SER A 13 -0.77 13.24 -4.78
C SER A 13 -2.22 12.79 -4.54
N TRP A 14 -2.40 11.57 -4.02
CA TRP A 14 -3.71 11.01 -3.69
C TRP A 14 -4.20 11.34 -2.28
N GLN A 15 -3.38 11.99 -1.46
CA GLN A 15 -3.75 12.28 -0.08
C GLN A 15 -5.05 13.11 -0.03
N HIS A 16 -6.07 12.57 0.63
CA HIS A 16 -7.41 13.18 0.68
C HIS A 16 -8.04 13.41 -0.72
N GLN A 17 -7.82 12.51 -1.68
CA GLN A 17 -8.41 12.58 -3.03
C GLN A 17 -9.20 11.34 -3.43
N ALA A 18 -9.11 10.24 -2.68
CA ALA A 18 -9.74 8.96 -3.02
C ALA A 18 -10.66 8.48 -1.91
N THR A 19 -11.64 7.64 -2.25
CA THR A 19 -12.58 7.03 -1.31
C THR A 19 -12.24 5.56 -1.08
N TYR A 20 -12.38 5.10 0.17
CA TYR A 20 -12.02 3.74 0.52
C TYR A 20 -13.14 2.78 0.09
N SER A 21 -12.80 1.68 -0.56
CA SER A 21 -13.78 0.65 -0.91
C SER A 21 -13.14 -0.75 -0.99
N MET A 22 -13.85 -1.73 -0.41
CA MET A 22 -13.54 -3.16 -0.56
C MET A 22 -14.28 -3.82 -1.72
N GLN A 23 -15.19 -3.11 -2.40
CA GLN A 23 -15.94 -3.66 -3.51
C GLN A 23 -15.01 -3.87 -4.70
N LEU A 24 -15.04 -5.06 -5.29
CA LEU A 24 -14.09 -5.46 -6.34
C LEU A 24 -14.18 -4.59 -7.60
N ASP A 25 -15.37 -4.07 -7.89
CA ASP A 25 -15.67 -3.17 -9.00
C ASP A 25 -15.36 -1.69 -8.70
N LEU A 26 -15.14 -1.35 -7.43
CA LEU A 26 -14.81 0.01 -6.97
C LEU A 26 -13.50 -0.01 -6.17
N ARG A 27 -12.40 -0.43 -6.79
CA ARG A 27 -11.03 -0.34 -6.26
C ARG A 27 -10.05 -0.19 -7.43
N ASP A 28 -8.74 -0.33 -7.19
CA ASP A 28 -7.74 -0.32 -8.27
C ASP A 28 -7.67 1.01 -9.06
N GLY A 29 -8.07 2.11 -8.44
CA GLY A 29 -8.07 3.43 -9.07
C GLY A 29 -9.22 3.62 -10.05
N VAL A 30 -10.28 2.80 -9.97
CA VAL A 30 -11.52 3.01 -10.71
C VAL A 30 -12.13 4.34 -10.28
N GLU A 31 -12.59 5.12 -11.26
CA GLU A 31 -13.30 6.38 -11.07
C GLU A 31 -14.79 6.21 -11.38
N VAL A 32 -15.65 6.61 -10.44
CA VAL A 32 -17.11 6.69 -10.61
C VAL A 32 -17.59 8.05 -10.12
N ASP A 33 -18.35 8.76 -10.95
CA ASP A 33 -18.88 10.10 -10.66
C ASP A 33 -17.82 11.09 -10.18
N GLY A 34 -16.62 11.06 -10.78
CA GLY A 34 -15.49 11.92 -10.41
C GLY A 34 -14.79 11.53 -9.11
N THR A 35 -15.11 10.36 -8.55
CA THR A 35 -14.49 9.83 -7.32
C THR A 35 -13.62 8.64 -7.66
N THR A 36 -12.35 8.68 -7.28
CA THR A 36 -11.44 7.52 -7.41
C THR A 36 -11.52 6.64 -6.17
N TYR A 37 -11.48 5.32 -6.36
CA TYR A 37 -11.60 4.34 -5.27
C TYR A 37 -10.37 3.45 -5.10
N PHE A 38 -9.98 3.23 -3.84
CA PHE A 38 -8.90 2.32 -3.46
C PHE A 38 -9.20 1.59 -2.14
N ASN A 39 -8.83 0.32 -2.04
CA ASN A 39 -8.46 -0.29 -0.75
C ASN A 39 -6.94 -0.15 -0.50
N CYS A 40 -6.46 -0.65 0.65
CA CYS A 40 -5.04 -0.59 1.02
C CYS A 40 -4.12 -1.26 -0.02
N ALA A 41 -4.46 -2.45 -0.50
CA ALA A 41 -3.65 -3.21 -1.46
C ALA A 41 -3.64 -2.55 -2.84
N SER A 42 -4.81 -2.32 -3.42
CA SER A 42 -4.99 -1.71 -4.74
C SER A 42 -4.28 -0.35 -4.87
N PHE A 43 -4.29 0.48 -3.82
CA PHE A 43 -3.53 1.71 -3.78
C PHE A 43 -2.02 1.47 -3.97
N ILE A 44 -1.47 0.47 -3.27
CA ILE A 44 -0.05 0.13 -3.37
C ILE A 44 0.29 -0.48 -4.73
N TYR A 45 -0.55 -1.35 -5.28
CA TYR A 45 -0.37 -1.83 -6.66
C TYR A 45 -0.35 -0.68 -7.66
N TYR A 46 -1.30 0.25 -7.55
CA TYR A 46 -1.41 1.43 -8.41
C TYR A 46 -0.15 2.31 -8.34
N VAL A 47 0.29 2.67 -7.13
CA VAL A 47 1.50 3.50 -6.91
C VAL A 47 2.75 2.82 -7.46
N LEU A 48 2.92 1.53 -7.17
CA LEU A 48 4.09 0.76 -7.61
C LEU A 48 4.10 0.57 -9.13
N ALA A 49 2.94 0.48 -9.79
CA ALA A 49 2.82 0.47 -11.24
C ALA A 49 3.34 1.78 -11.85
N LYS A 50 2.90 2.93 -11.32
CA LYS A 50 3.36 4.26 -11.77
C LYS A 50 4.86 4.45 -11.55
N ALA A 51 5.40 3.86 -10.49
CA ALA A 51 6.82 3.89 -10.17
C ALA A 51 7.69 2.89 -10.96
N GLY A 52 7.10 2.07 -11.84
CA GLY A 52 7.84 1.12 -12.67
C GLY A 52 8.37 -0.10 -11.91
N ALA A 53 7.70 -0.48 -10.81
CA ALA A 53 8.02 -1.68 -10.02
C ALA A 53 7.57 -2.97 -10.72
N TRP A 54 6.51 -2.91 -11.53
CA TRP A 54 5.90 -4.08 -12.14
C TRP A 54 6.21 -4.20 -13.62
N HIS A 55 6.38 -5.44 -14.07
CA HIS A 55 6.09 -5.80 -15.47
C HIS A 55 4.56 -5.87 -15.66
N ASN A 56 4.04 -5.44 -16.82
CA ASN A 56 2.58 -5.37 -17.07
C ASN A 56 1.84 -6.70 -16.86
N THR A 57 2.53 -7.84 -16.93
CA THR A 57 1.98 -9.17 -16.67
C THR A 57 1.59 -9.40 -15.21
N TYR A 58 2.16 -8.66 -14.25
CA TYR A 58 1.82 -8.76 -12.83
C TYR A 58 0.52 -8.01 -12.46
N LEU A 59 0.06 -7.11 -13.33
CA LEU A 59 -1.18 -6.35 -13.16
C LEU A 59 -2.43 -7.09 -13.69
N GLN A 60 -2.29 -8.34 -14.14
CA GLN A 60 -3.38 -9.12 -14.74
C GLN A 60 -4.15 -9.98 -13.72
N ARG A 61 -3.76 -9.96 -12.44
CA ARG A 61 -4.42 -10.69 -11.36
C ARG A 61 -5.04 -9.73 -10.35
N GLU A 62 -5.94 -10.22 -9.51
CA GLU A 62 -6.55 -9.40 -8.48
C GLU A 62 -5.50 -8.84 -7.51
N HIS A 63 -5.57 -7.53 -7.26
CA HIS A 63 -4.67 -6.81 -6.37
C HIS A 63 -5.09 -6.95 -4.90
N ASN A 64 -4.85 -8.13 -4.33
CA ASN A 64 -5.16 -8.44 -2.94
C ASN A 64 -3.88 -8.48 -2.08
N ILE A 65 -4.00 -8.11 -0.81
CA ILE A 65 -2.85 -8.07 0.11
C ILE A 65 -2.17 -9.42 0.30
N GLY A 66 -2.93 -10.52 0.43
CA GLY A 66 -2.36 -11.88 0.52
C GLY A 66 -1.59 -12.34 -0.72
N THR A 67 -1.63 -11.58 -1.82
CA THR A 67 -0.83 -11.86 -3.03
C THR A 67 0.37 -10.92 -3.18
N LEU A 68 0.41 -9.82 -2.43
CA LEU A 68 1.38 -8.73 -2.57
C LEU A 68 2.80 -9.17 -2.26
N GLN A 69 3.01 -9.99 -1.22
CA GLN A 69 4.32 -10.54 -0.88
C GLN A 69 4.94 -11.27 -2.08
N TYR A 70 4.18 -12.20 -2.68
CA TYR A 70 4.65 -12.97 -3.83
C TYR A 70 5.01 -12.06 -5.02
N ASP A 71 4.22 -11.02 -5.31
CA ASP A 71 4.50 -10.09 -6.40
C ASP A 71 5.76 -9.26 -6.14
N LEU A 72 5.93 -8.75 -4.92
CA LEU A 72 7.13 -8.01 -4.54
C LEU A 72 8.38 -8.87 -4.75
N LEU A 73 8.38 -10.11 -4.25
CA LEU A 73 9.50 -11.04 -4.42
C LEU A 73 9.76 -11.35 -5.91
N LYS A 74 8.72 -11.54 -6.73
CA LYS A 74 8.87 -11.75 -8.18
C LYS A 74 9.36 -10.52 -8.93
N ALA A 75 9.07 -9.32 -8.42
CA ALA A 75 9.59 -8.06 -8.92
C ALA A 75 11.02 -7.77 -8.43
N GLY A 76 11.65 -8.68 -7.69
CA GLY A 76 13.03 -8.55 -7.21
C GLY A 76 13.18 -7.75 -5.92
N TRP A 77 12.08 -7.50 -5.21
CA TRP A 77 12.13 -6.93 -3.86
C TRP A 77 12.60 -8.00 -2.87
N VAL A 78 13.17 -7.54 -1.77
CA VAL A 78 13.65 -8.40 -0.68
C VAL A 78 12.97 -8.00 0.62
N GLU A 79 12.67 -9.00 1.46
CA GLU A 79 12.20 -8.76 2.81
C GLU A 79 13.36 -8.25 3.68
N VAL A 80 13.10 -7.25 4.52
CA VAL A 80 14.09 -6.62 5.40
C VAL A 80 13.52 -6.44 6.80
N ASP A 81 14.40 -6.35 7.80
CA ASP A 81 13.98 -6.02 9.17
C ASP A 81 13.68 -4.52 9.35
N SER A 82 13.15 -4.16 10.53
CA SER A 82 12.76 -2.78 10.86
C SER A 82 13.92 -1.78 10.88
N GLN A 83 15.16 -2.23 11.07
CA GLN A 83 16.34 -1.35 11.08
C GLN A 83 16.78 -0.94 9.67
N HIS A 84 16.36 -1.71 8.67
CA HIS A 84 16.73 -1.49 7.28
C HIS A 84 15.65 -0.79 6.46
N VAL A 85 14.49 -0.46 7.04
CA VAL A 85 13.40 0.25 6.35
C VAL A 85 13.81 1.67 5.91
N SER A 86 13.40 2.04 4.71
CA SER A 86 13.73 3.29 4.05
C SER A 86 12.56 3.83 3.21
N LYS A 87 12.71 5.05 2.72
CA LYS A 87 11.73 5.68 1.82
C LYS A 87 11.45 4.81 0.59
N GLY A 88 10.17 4.60 0.29
CA GLY A 88 9.70 3.82 -0.84
C GLY A 88 9.50 2.33 -0.55
N ASP A 89 9.84 1.88 0.65
CA ASP A 89 9.62 0.49 1.06
C ASP A 89 8.15 0.25 1.37
N VAL A 90 7.71 -1.00 1.19
CA VAL A 90 6.32 -1.43 1.44
C VAL A 90 6.28 -2.17 2.76
N PHE A 91 5.23 -1.97 3.55
CA PHE A 91 4.93 -2.84 4.68
C PHE A 91 3.69 -3.67 4.41
N ILE A 92 3.67 -4.89 4.91
CA ILE A 92 2.48 -5.75 4.99
C ILE A 92 2.25 -6.06 6.46
N TRP A 93 1.01 -5.90 6.91
CA TRP A 93 0.53 -6.28 8.23
C TRP A 93 -0.49 -7.40 8.13
N GLY A 94 -0.51 -8.25 9.17
CA GLY A 94 -1.44 -9.36 9.32
C GLY A 94 -0.74 -10.70 9.18
N ASP A 95 -1.31 -11.70 9.84
CA ASP A 95 -0.76 -13.06 9.90
C ASP A 95 -0.65 -13.67 8.50
N ASP A 96 0.39 -14.47 8.29
CA ASP A 96 0.67 -15.17 7.03
C ASP A 96 0.64 -14.21 5.82
N TYR A 97 1.41 -13.12 5.93
CA TYR A 97 1.54 -12.07 4.91
C TYR A 97 0.21 -11.42 4.49
N GLY A 98 -0.75 -11.36 5.42
CA GLY A 98 -2.05 -10.74 5.20
C GLY A 98 -3.06 -11.63 4.48
N ILE A 99 -2.89 -12.95 4.52
CA ILE A 99 -3.93 -13.89 4.08
C ILE A 99 -5.13 -13.87 5.03
N SER A 100 -4.91 -13.57 6.31
CA SER A 100 -5.96 -13.46 7.32
C SER A 100 -6.77 -12.16 7.21
N ASP A 101 -7.99 -12.18 7.76
CA ASP A 101 -8.82 -10.97 7.91
C ASP A 101 -8.09 -9.89 8.73
N GLY A 102 -8.31 -8.61 8.40
CA GLY A 102 -7.73 -7.47 9.10
C GLY A 102 -6.32 -7.05 8.65
N ALA A 103 -5.81 -7.65 7.58
CA ALA A 103 -4.52 -7.29 7.00
C ALA A 103 -4.48 -5.87 6.42
N HIS A 104 -3.31 -5.24 6.43
CA HIS A 104 -3.14 -3.86 5.95
C HIS A 104 -1.77 -3.63 5.32
N THR A 105 -1.70 -2.70 4.35
CA THR A 105 -0.44 -2.40 3.64
C THR A 105 -0.33 -0.92 3.34
N GLY A 106 0.89 -0.48 3.09
CA GLY A 106 1.21 0.90 2.75
C GLY A 106 2.67 1.07 2.32
N LEU A 107 3.07 2.32 2.11
CA LEU A 107 4.43 2.66 1.69
C LEU A 107 5.06 3.67 2.65
N PHE A 108 6.35 3.51 2.95
CA PHE A 108 7.11 4.44 3.76
C PHE A 108 7.48 5.70 2.97
N VAL A 109 7.07 6.87 3.43
CA VAL A 109 7.42 8.15 2.77
C VAL A 109 8.77 8.70 3.21
N ASN A 110 9.38 8.10 4.24
CA ASN A 110 10.71 8.43 4.76
C ASN A 110 11.37 7.19 5.39
N ASN A 111 12.46 7.39 6.14
CA ASN A 111 13.21 6.30 6.78
C ASN A 111 12.45 5.74 7.99
N GLY A 112 11.36 5.01 7.74
CA GLY A 112 10.66 4.15 8.72
C GLY A 112 9.69 4.86 9.67
N LYS A 113 9.50 6.18 9.58
CA LYS A 113 8.70 6.93 10.57
C LYS A 113 7.28 7.21 10.12
N LYS A 114 7.11 7.57 8.85
CA LYS A 114 5.82 7.92 8.27
C LYS A 114 5.50 6.99 7.12
N ILE A 115 4.23 6.62 7.04
CA ILE A 115 3.66 5.84 5.97
C ILE A 115 2.53 6.59 5.30
N ILE A 116 2.26 6.24 4.06
CA ILE A 116 1.06 6.63 3.33
C ILE A 116 0.34 5.37 2.86
N HIS A 117 -0.98 5.35 3.03
CA HIS A 117 -1.81 4.19 2.75
C HIS A 117 -3.26 4.62 2.50
N SER A 118 -4.02 3.79 1.78
CA SER A 118 -5.48 3.88 1.77
C SER A 118 -6.03 3.19 3.02
N SER A 119 -6.68 3.93 3.91
CA SER A 119 -7.04 3.54 5.27
C SER A 119 -8.50 3.09 5.38
N TRP A 120 -8.74 1.92 5.99
CA TRP A 120 -10.11 1.51 6.35
C TRP A 120 -10.73 2.42 7.42
N TYR A 121 -9.93 3.05 8.29
CA TYR A 121 -10.49 3.90 9.36
C TYR A 121 -11.21 5.15 8.83
N THR A 122 -10.97 5.51 7.56
CA THR A 122 -11.69 6.56 6.84
C THR A 122 -12.83 6.00 5.97
N ALA A 123 -13.15 4.70 6.08
CA ALA A 123 -14.23 4.08 5.31
C ALA A 123 -15.55 4.81 5.55
N GLY A 124 -16.19 5.25 4.46
CA GLY A 124 -17.40 6.06 4.48
C GLY A 124 -17.17 7.57 4.40
N GLN A 125 -15.93 8.06 4.55
CA GLN A 125 -15.58 9.45 4.28
C GLN A 125 -15.16 9.59 2.82
N HIS A 126 -15.86 10.46 2.11
CA HIS A 126 -15.61 10.72 0.69
C HIS A 126 -14.30 11.50 0.53
N ASN A 127 -13.43 11.02 -0.36
CA ASN A 127 -12.12 11.61 -0.66
C ASN A 127 -11.19 11.70 0.55
N GLU A 128 -11.24 10.76 1.48
CA GLU A 128 -10.40 10.78 2.69
C GLU A 128 -9.58 9.48 2.86
N ALA A 129 -9.65 8.56 1.91
CA ALA A 129 -9.06 7.22 2.04
C ALA A 129 -7.55 7.24 2.23
N VAL A 130 -6.86 8.03 1.41
CA VAL A 130 -5.39 8.04 1.41
C VAL A 130 -4.92 9.05 2.44
N THR A 131 -4.25 8.54 3.48
CA THR A 131 -3.78 9.32 4.61
C THR A 131 -2.33 9.02 4.91
N MET A 132 -1.64 10.02 5.47
CA MET A 132 -0.30 9.86 5.99
C MET A 132 -0.35 9.73 7.51
N THR A 133 0.30 8.70 8.05
CA THR A 133 0.32 8.42 9.49
C THR A 133 1.73 8.15 9.99
N ASN A 134 1.95 8.26 11.30
CA ASN A 134 3.15 7.73 11.93
C ASN A 134 3.03 6.21 11.99
N TYR A 135 4.03 5.48 11.48
CA TYR A 135 3.98 4.02 11.40
C TYR A 135 3.80 3.38 12.78
N ALA A 136 4.64 3.75 13.75
CA ALA A 136 4.62 3.14 15.08
C ALA A 136 3.30 3.41 15.81
N SER A 137 2.80 4.65 15.76
CA SER A 137 1.52 5.00 16.38
C SER A 137 0.34 4.26 15.73
N TYR A 138 0.36 4.11 14.41
CA TYR A 138 -0.71 3.42 13.68
C TYR A 138 -0.66 1.89 13.92
N TRP A 139 0.54 1.32 14.01
CA TRP A 139 0.75 -0.09 14.32
C TRP A 139 0.28 -0.45 15.73
N GLU A 140 0.58 0.41 16.71
CA GLU A 140 0.05 0.29 18.08
C GLU A 140 -1.49 0.38 18.10
N LEU A 141 -2.08 1.32 17.35
CA LEU A 141 -3.54 1.47 17.25
C LEU A 141 -4.19 0.22 16.64
N ALA A 142 -3.53 -0.42 15.67
CA ALA A 142 -3.98 -1.67 15.06
C ALA A 142 -3.76 -2.90 15.96
N ASN A 143 -3.40 -2.73 17.23
CA ASN A 143 -3.11 -3.80 18.19
C ASN A 143 -1.91 -4.68 17.77
N LYS A 144 -0.88 -4.06 17.19
CA LYS A 144 0.43 -4.69 16.93
C LYS A 144 0.36 -5.97 16.08
N PRO A 145 -0.24 -5.92 14.89
CA PRO A 145 -0.28 -7.08 14.00
C PRO A 145 1.16 -7.54 13.64
N GLU A 146 1.30 -8.80 13.21
CA GLU A 146 2.52 -9.25 12.53
C GLU A 146 2.86 -8.28 11.38
N TYR A 147 4.15 -8.04 11.15
CA TYR A 147 4.62 -7.11 10.14
C TYR A 147 5.76 -7.68 9.30
N HIS A 148 5.77 -7.30 8.03
CA HIS A 148 6.81 -7.62 7.06
C HIS A 148 7.15 -6.36 6.26
N PHE A 149 8.43 -6.16 5.94
CA PHE A 149 8.87 -5.00 5.17
C PHE A 149 9.60 -5.43 3.91
N PHE A 150 9.30 -4.79 2.80
CA PHE A 150 9.88 -5.11 1.50
C PHE A 150 10.59 -3.89 0.93
N LYS A 151 11.83 -4.11 0.49
CA LYS A 151 12.69 -3.12 -0.15
C LYS A 151 12.98 -3.53 -1.59
N ALA A 152 12.88 -2.57 -2.51
CA ALA A 152 13.37 -2.74 -3.87
C ALA A 152 14.90 -2.74 -3.91
N MET A 153 15.49 -3.68 -4.65
CA MET A 153 16.93 -3.79 -4.88
C MET A 153 17.44 -2.84 -5.98
#